data_AF-A0A2N7XT69-F1
#
_entry.id   AF-A0A2N7XT69-F1
#
_cell.length_a   1.000
_cell.length_b   1.000
_cell.length_c   1.000
_cell.angle_alpha   90.00
_cell.angle_beta   90.00
_cell.angle_gamma   90.00
#
_symmetry.space_group_name_H-M   'P 1'
#
loop_
_entity.id
_entity.type
_entity.pdbx_description
1 polymer ?
#
loop_
_entity_poly.entity_id
_entity_poly.type
_entity_poly.pdbx_seq_one_letter_code
_entity_poly.pdbx_strand_id
1 'polypeptide(L)'
;VLPGQVDPAKLVDTKSTSGYNGAGTVARSEKINMTMAAIVTDVMPNGNLMIRGRQEVRVNFEMRELIVTGIVRPEDIGRDNSIPHT
;
A
#
# COMPACT_ATOMS: atom_id res chain seq x y z
N VAL A 1 47.34 -47.93 -6.44
CA VAL A 1 47.93 -46.63 -6.03
C VAL A 1 46.81 -45.60 -6.03
N LEU A 2 46.47 -45.01 -4.88
CA LEU A 2 45.39 -44.01 -4.79
C LEU A 2 45.91 -42.66 -5.33
N PRO A 3 45.11 -41.91 -6.12
CA PRO A 3 45.52 -40.60 -6.60
C PRO A 3 45.59 -39.58 -5.46
N GLY A 4 46.53 -38.65 -5.61
CA GLY A 4 47.13 -37.83 -4.56
C GLY A 4 46.19 -36.92 -3.77
N GLN A 5 46.71 -36.49 -2.63
CA GLN A 5 46.07 -35.71 -1.59
C GLN A 5 45.32 -34.47 -2.12
N VAL A 6 44.11 -34.28 -1.60
CA VAL A 6 43.27 -33.11 -1.85
C VAL A 6 43.80 -31.96 -1.00
N ASP A 7 44.22 -30.86 -1.63
CA ASP A 7 44.71 -29.66 -0.95
C ASP A 7 43.54 -28.91 -0.26
N PRO A 8 43.49 -28.86 1.08
CA PRO A 8 42.40 -28.21 1.81
C PRO A 8 42.36 -26.69 1.61
N ALA A 9 43.45 -26.03 1.18
CA ALA A 9 43.46 -24.60 0.88
C ALA A 9 42.65 -24.29 -0.39
N LYS A 10 42.71 -25.16 -1.41
CA LYS A 10 41.89 -25.05 -2.62
C LYS A 10 40.40 -25.32 -2.34
N LEU A 11 40.11 -26.16 -1.34
CA LEU A 11 38.73 -26.46 -0.95
C LEU A 11 38.06 -25.28 -0.22
N VAL A 12 38.83 -24.48 0.53
CA VAL A 12 38.33 -23.31 1.26
C VAL A 12 38.01 -22.13 0.31
N ASP A 13 38.77 -22.01 -0.77
CA ASP A 13 38.57 -20.99 -1.80
C ASP A 13 37.31 -21.27 -2.64
N THR A 14 37.01 -22.55 -2.91
CA THR A 14 35.77 -22.98 -3.59
C THR A 14 34.50 -22.84 -2.73
N LYS A 15 34.62 -22.51 -1.44
CA LYS A 15 33.48 -22.40 -0.49
C LYS A 15 33.26 -21.00 0.09
N SER A 16 34.10 -20.02 -0.21
CA SER A 16 34.07 -18.71 0.48
C SER A 16 33.55 -17.54 -0.37
N THR A 17 32.68 -17.79 -1.35
CA THR A 17 31.90 -16.73 -2.01
C THR A 17 30.44 -16.79 -1.56
N SER A 18 30.17 -16.50 -0.29
CA SER A 18 28.80 -16.29 0.19
C SER A 18 28.42 -14.80 0.02
N GLY A 19 28.15 -14.40 -1.22
CA GLY A 19 27.54 -13.10 -1.50
C GLY A 19 26.05 -13.15 -1.21
N TYR A 20 25.63 -12.83 0.02
CA TYR A 20 24.21 -12.67 0.35
C TYR A 20 23.77 -11.23 0.07
N ASN A 21 23.41 -10.92 -1.18
CA ASN A 21 22.71 -9.68 -1.52
C ASN A 21 21.20 -9.92 -1.49
N GLY A 22 20.62 -9.92 -0.29
CA GLY A 22 19.18 -9.91 -0.08
C GLY A 22 18.61 -8.49 -0.20
N ALA A 23 18.54 -7.93 -1.40
CA ALA A 23 17.81 -6.69 -1.64
C ALA A 23 16.30 -6.99 -1.73
N GLY A 24 15.68 -7.28 -0.58
CA GLY A 24 14.24 -7.47 -0.46
C GLY A 24 13.52 -6.12 -0.42
N THR A 25 13.41 -5.42 -1.54
CA THR A 25 12.60 -4.20 -1.62
C THR A 25 11.12 -4.60 -1.75
N VAL A 26 10.41 -4.69 -0.63
CA VAL A 26 8.94 -4.89 -0.63
C VAL A 26 8.26 -3.55 -0.85
N ALA A 27 8.13 -3.13 -2.11
CA ALA A 27 7.28 -2.01 -2.49
C ALA A 27 5.83 -2.50 -2.59
N ARG A 28 5.12 -2.56 -1.46
CA ARG A 28 3.69 -2.92 -1.42
C ARG A 28 2.87 -1.71 -1.89
N SER A 29 2.61 -1.62 -3.18
CA SER A 29 1.64 -0.67 -3.74
C SER A 29 0.26 -1.30 -3.68
N GLU A 30 -0.58 -0.88 -2.74
CA GLU A 30 -1.99 -1.29 -2.69
C GLU A 30 -2.85 -0.24 -3.37
N LYS A 31 -3.46 -0.59 -4.50
CA LYS A 31 -4.52 0.22 -5.10
C LYS A 31 -5.84 -0.20 -4.46
N ILE A 32 -6.40 0.67 -3.61
CA ILE A 32 -7.69 0.45 -2.96
C ILE A 32 -8.75 1.22 -3.73
N ASN A 33 -9.52 0.50 -4.57
CA ASN A 33 -10.68 1.06 -5.26
C ASN A 33 -11.92 0.74 -4.44
N MET A 34 -12.49 1.74 -3.79
CA MET A 34 -13.66 1.56 -2.94
C MET A 34 -14.58 2.76 -3.04
N THR A 35 -15.87 2.48 -3.17
CA THR A 35 -16.94 3.47 -3.03
C THR A 35 -17.47 3.42 -1.61
N MET A 36 -17.49 4.56 -0.93
CA MET A 36 -18.05 4.69 0.42
C MET A 36 -19.01 5.87 0.49
N ALA A 37 -19.94 5.82 1.45
CA ALA A 37 -20.77 6.96 1.76
C ALA A 37 -19.98 8.01 2.56
N ALA A 38 -20.17 9.28 2.20
CA ALA A 38 -19.64 10.42 2.93
C ALA A 38 -20.77 11.41 3.23
N ILE A 39 -20.62 12.17 4.30
CA ILE A 39 -21.54 13.24 4.68
C ILE A 39 -20.86 14.60 4.48
N VAL A 40 -21.64 15.63 4.15
CA VAL A 40 -21.17 17.01 4.15
C VAL A 40 -21.12 17.48 5.60
N THR A 41 -19.93 17.85 6.07
CA THR A 41 -19.73 18.35 7.44
C THR A 41 -19.81 19.86 7.51
N ASP A 42 -19.48 20.56 6.43
CA ASP A 42 -19.52 22.03 6.37
C ASP A 42 -19.61 22.54 4.93
N VAL A 43 -20.07 23.79 4.77
CA VAL A 43 -20.07 24.53 3.51
C VAL A 43 -19.13 25.73 3.66
N MET A 44 -18.05 25.74 2.88
CA MET A 44 -17.05 26.80 2.93
C MET A 44 -17.58 28.12 2.35
N PRO A 45 -16.97 29.26 2.72
CA PRO A 45 -17.41 30.58 2.23
C PRO A 45 -17.37 30.75 0.70
N ASN A 46 -16.58 29.93 0.00
CA ASN A 46 -16.49 29.89 -1.46
C ASN A 46 -17.55 28.98 -2.11
N GLY A 47 -18.42 28.32 -1.33
CA GLY A 47 -19.45 27.40 -1.81
C GLY A 47 -19.01 25.94 -1.96
N ASN A 48 -17.75 25.62 -1.69
CA ASN A 48 -17.27 24.25 -1.71
C ASN A 48 -17.74 23.48 -0.46
N LEU A 49 -17.85 22.17 -0.58
CA LEU A 49 -18.36 21.28 0.45
C LEU A 49 -17.19 20.55 1.12
N MET A 50 -17.16 20.59 2.45
CA MET A 50 -16.27 19.74 3.23
C MET A 50 -16.98 18.41 3.48
N ILE A 51 -16.40 17.30 3.03
CA ILE A 51 -16.97 15.96 3.21
C ILE A 51 -16.15 15.12 4.18
N ARG A 52 -16.84 14.23 4.89
CA ARG A 52 -16.25 13.19 5.74
C ARG A 52 -16.96 11.86 5.56
N GLY A 53 -16.22 10.82 5.20
CA GLY A 53 -16.64 9.42 5.20
C GLY A 53 -15.84 8.63 6.23
N ARG A 54 -16.50 7.70 6.93
CA ARG A 54 -15.83 6.74 7.81
C ARG A 54 -16.28 5.34 7.45
N GLN A 55 -15.35 4.42 7.34
CA GLN A 55 -15.63 3.01 7.11
C GLN A 55 -14.70 2.15 7.95
N GLU A 56 -15.29 1.27 8.74
CA GLU A 56 -14.56 0.28 9.52
C GLU A 56 -14.58 -1.04 8.76
N VAL A 57 -13.40 -1.54 8.39
CA VAL A 57 -13.25 -2.81 7.66
C VAL A 57 -12.39 -3.75 8.50
N ARG A 58 -12.90 -4.96 8.72
CA ARG A 58 -12.17 -6.01 9.41
C ARG A 58 -11.43 -6.88 8.39
N VAL A 59 -10.11 -6.96 8.48
CA VAL A 59 -9.26 -7.79 7.61
C VAL A 59 -8.39 -8.68 8.47
N ASN A 60 -8.41 -10.00 8.25
CA ASN A 60 -7.59 -10.97 8.99
C ASN A 60 -7.60 -10.80 10.51
N PHE A 61 -8.80 -10.60 11.08
CA PHE A 61 -9.03 -10.38 12.52
C PHE A 61 -8.52 -9.04 13.09
N GLU A 62 -7.96 -8.16 12.26
CA GLU A 62 -7.60 -6.79 12.61
C GLU A 62 -8.73 -5.82 12.18
N MET A 63 -9.18 -4.95 13.09
CA MET A 63 -10.08 -3.85 12.72
C MET A 63 -9.27 -2.71 12.12
N ARG A 64 -9.60 -2.30 10.91
CA ARG A 64 -9.02 -1.14 10.24
C ARG A 64 -10.07 -0.06 10.11
N GLU A 65 -9.77 1.12 10.61
CA GLU A 65 -10.58 2.31 10.39
C GLU A 65 -10.06 3.06 9.17
N LEU A 66 -10.95 3.40 8.25
CA LEU A 66 -10.67 4.25 7.11
C LEU A 66 -11.48 5.54 7.24
N ILE A 67 -10.80 6.67 7.28
CA ILE A 67 -11.41 8.00 7.32
C ILE A 67 -11.01 8.73 6.04
N VAL A 68 -12.00 9.19 5.29
CA VAL A 68 -11.81 10.03 4.11
C VAL A 68 -12.35 11.42 4.44
N THR A 69 -11.49 12.42 4.31
CA THR A 69 -11.86 13.83 4.42
C THR A 69 -11.39 14.55 3.19
N GLY A 70 -12.22 15.45 2.66
CA GLY A 70 -11.86 16.18 1.46
C GLY A 70 -12.76 17.37 1.21
N ILE A 71 -12.32 18.18 0.26
CA ILE A 71 -13.07 19.30 -0.27
C ILE A 71 -13.62 18.88 -1.62
N VAL A 72 -14.93 19.07 -1.80
CA VAL A 72 -15.65 18.76 -3.02
C VAL A 72 -16.24 20.04 -3.57
N ARG A 73 -16.12 20.23 -4.87
CA ARG A 73 -16.79 21.31 -5.56
C ARG A 73 -18.18 20.83 -6.00
N PRO A 74 -19.25 21.61 -5.82
CA PRO A 74 -20.60 21.17 -6.17
C PRO A 74 -20.77 20.70 -7.61
N GLU A 75 -19.99 21.25 -8.56
CA GLU A 75 -20.01 20.86 -9.97
C GLU A 75 -19.43 19.47 -10.26
N ASP A 76 -18.63 18.90 -9.35
CA ASP A 76 -18.05 17.57 -9.49
C ASP A 76 -19.02 16.46 -9.02
N ILE A 77 -20.19 16.83 -8.47
CA ILE A 77 -21.20 15.90 -7.96
C ILE A 77 -22.18 15.53 -9.09
N GLY A 78 -22.26 14.24 -9.40
CA GLY A 78 -23.21 13.69 -10.36
C GLY A 78 -24.67 13.88 -9.92
N ARG A 79 -25.61 13.75 -10.85
CA ARG A 79 -27.07 13.85 -10.55
C ARG A 79 -27.56 12.79 -9.57
N ASP A 80 -26.77 11.74 -9.37
CA ASP A 80 -26.98 10.64 -8.43
C ASP A 80 -26.26 10.86 -7.09
N ASN A 81 -25.74 12.06 -6.82
CA ASN A 81 -24.92 12.40 -5.64
C ASN A 81 -23.63 11.58 -5.52
N SER A 82 -23.06 11.15 -6.64
CA SER A 82 -21.78 10.43 -6.68
C SER A 82 -20.63 11.34 -7.11
N ILE A 83 -19.42 10.99 -6.67
CA ILE A 83 -18.17 11.64 -7.11
C ILE A 83 -17.32 10.57 -7.81
N PRO A 84 -16.93 10.76 -9.08
CA PRO A 84 -16.09 9.80 -9.79
C PRO A 84 -14.73 9.61 -9.12
N HIS A 85 -14.26 8.35 -9.02
CA HIS A 85 -12.92 7.98 -8.56
C HIS A 85 -12.36 6.89 -9.49
N THR A 86 -11.06 6.96 -9.83
CA THR A 86 -10.37 6.05 -10.77
C THR A 86 -9.01 5.61 -10.23
#